data_AF-A0A0F9HWE7-F1
#
_entry.id   AF-A0A0F9HWE7-F1
#
_cell.length_a   1.000
_cell.length_b   1.000
_cell.length_c   1.000
_cell.angle_alpha   90.00
_cell.angle_beta   90.00
_cell.angle_gamma   90.00
#
_symmetry.space_group_name_H-M   'P 1'
#
loop_
_entity.id
_entity.type
_entity.pdbx_description
1 polymer ?
#
loop_
_entity_poly.entity_id
_entity_poly.type
_entity_poly.pdbx_seq_one_letter_code
_entity_poly.pdbx_strand_id
1 'polypeptide(L)'
;MSLVVSPWGMEQVGRIFSEQSKATEFEMLAPGRFQKLLSGGRVTYTEGLSDDKRRLEGVFIAEYGRDGTGVSIIAADSGSQLIDEETGSRFLILENGARFDGAPGKLDYKVTDFEAYGLKIRSGNSRNVELDEGITTGQLMRSDDPRDRALLHWRFSLPFIVPIVTLLAVRLSRVNPRQGRFFNLLPAMLVYVAYLGLLIVARDAMADGKVPEWIGMLWVHAIFLAFGLWLQFGPAWLHKKKVTREGAAHA
;
A
#
# COMPACT_ATOMS: atom_id res chain seq x y z
N MET A 1 8.37 -9.62 -18.31
CA MET A 1 8.16 -8.20 -17.96
C MET A 1 8.05 -7.99 -16.46
N SER A 2 7.16 -8.70 -15.75
CA SER A 2 6.89 -8.49 -14.30
C SER A 2 8.11 -8.61 -13.38
N LEU A 3 9.06 -9.51 -13.68
CA LEU A 3 10.19 -9.80 -12.79
C LEU A 3 11.39 -8.84 -12.93
N VAL A 4 11.47 -8.11 -14.05
CA VAL A 4 12.68 -7.34 -14.42
C VAL A 4 12.33 -5.94 -14.92
N VAL A 5 11.42 -5.84 -15.90
CA VAL A 5 11.08 -4.55 -16.53
C VAL A 5 10.19 -3.71 -15.63
N SER A 6 9.20 -4.32 -14.99
CA SER A 6 8.32 -3.63 -14.04
C SER A 6 9.09 -3.05 -12.83
N PRO A 7 9.92 -3.81 -12.09
CA PRO A 7 10.69 -3.25 -10.98
C PRO A 7 11.66 -2.17 -11.42
N TRP A 8 12.38 -2.37 -12.53
CA TRP A 8 13.30 -1.35 -13.05
C TRP A 8 12.59 -0.04 -13.40
N GLY A 9 11.42 -0.13 -14.04
CA GLY A 9 10.59 1.05 -14.33
C GLY A 9 10.12 1.76 -13.06
N MET A 10 9.65 0.99 -12.06
CA MET A 10 9.19 1.55 -10.78
C MET A 10 10.34 2.15 -9.96
N GLU A 11 11.53 1.55 -9.99
CA GLU A 11 12.74 2.09 -9.38
C GLU A 11 13.10 3.45 -10.01
N GLN A 12 13.01 3.56 -11.34
CA GLN A 12 13.27 4.81 -12.04
C GLN A 12 12.26 5.91 -11.70
N VAL A 13 10.98 5.55 -11.64
CA VAL A 13 9.90 6.44 -11.19
C VAL A 13 10.17 6.88 -9.75
N GLY A 14 10.50 5.95 -8.86
CA GLY A 14 10.85 6.24 -7.48
C GLY A 14 12.05 7.17 -7.35
N ARG A 15 13.08 6.99 -8.18
CA ARG A 15 14.24 7.90 -8.23
C ARG A 15 13.84 9.30 -8.66
N ILE A 16 13.06 9.45 -9.72
CA ILE A 16 12.58 10.76 -10.21
C ILE A 16 11.74 11.45 -9.13
N PHE A 17 10.80 10.73 -8.51
CA PHE A 17 10.02 11.26 -7.41
C PHE A 17 10.87 11.60 -6.20
N SER A 18 11.87 10.80 -5.84
CA SER A 18 12.79 11.11 -4.73
C SER A 18 13.67 12.33 -5.01
N GLU A 19 14.09 12.51 -6.26
CA GLU A 19 14.86 13.67 -6.70
C GLU A 19 14.00 14.95 -6.70
N GLN A 20 12.70 14.82 -7.01
CA GLN A 20 11.71 15.91 -6.96
C GLN A 20 11.12 16.14 -5.56
N SER A 21 10.98 15.12 -4.71
CA SER A 21 10.38 15.16 -3.37
C SER A 21 11.35 15.66 -2.29
N LYS A 22 12.32 16.48 -2.69
CA LYS A 22 13.04 17.34 -1.76
C LYS A 22 12.16 18.47 -1.23
N ALA A 23 10.96 18.65 -1.79
CA ALA A 23 9.88 19.42 -1.20
C ALA A 23 9.52 18.86 0.17
N THR A 24 10.00 19.49 1.23
CA THR A 24 9.67 19.07 2.59
C THR A 24 8.20 19.33 2.87
N GLU A 25 7.63 18.67 3.87
CA GLU A 25 6.34 19.02 4.49
C GLU A 25 6.20 20.53 4.76
N PHE A 26 7.31 21.28 4.94
CA PHE A 26 7.35 22.76 4.98
C PHE A 26 6.91 23.46 3.70
N GLU A 27 7.23 22.94 2.52
CA GLU A 27 6.77 23.53 1.25
C GLU A 27 5.26 23.35 1.03
N MET A 28 4.66 22.38 1.73
CA MET A 28 3.21 22.16 1.76
C MET A 28 2.51 23.04 2.80
N LEU A 29 3.26 23.67 3.72
CA LEU A 29 2.72 24.62 4.65
C LEU A 29 2.41 25.94 3.94
N ALA A 30 1.19 26.41 4.14
CA ALA A 30 0.73 27.70 3.67
C ALA A 30 0.66 28.65 4.88
N PRO A 31 1.49 29.70 4.90
CA PRO A 31 1.47 30.69 5.97
C PRO A 31 0.07 31.25 6.23
N GLY A 32 -0.22 31.57 7.50
CA GLY A 32 -1.50 32.12 7.92
C GLY A 32 -2.65 31.12 8.01
N ARG A 33 -2.41 29.81 7.89
CA ARG A 33 -3.45 28.77 8.00
C ARG A 33 -3.04 27.62 8.92
N PHE A 34 -4.01 27.12 9.67
CA PHE A 34 -3.86 25.87 10.43
C PHE A 34 -3.98 24.68 9.50
N GLN A 35 -2.96 23.81 9.48
CA GLN A 35 -2.92 22.63 8.62
C GLN A 35 -2.67 21.36 9.43
N LYS A 36 -3.37 20.29 9.07
CA LYS A 36 -3.12 18.94 9.60
C LYS A 36 -2.03 18.29 8.75
N LEU A 37 -0.91 17.94 9.37
CA LEU A 37 0.18 17.22 8.72
C LEU A 37 -0.19 15.74 8.53
N LEU A 38 0.40 15.10 7.51
CA LEU A 38 0.15 13.69 7.15
C LEU A 38 0.53 12.72 8.29
N SER A 39 1.42 13.17 9.18
CA SER A 39 1.90 12.44 10.35
C SER A 39 0.81 12.06 11.39
N GLY A 40 -0.41 12.58 11.26
CA GLY A 40 -1.57 12.24 12.09
C GLY A 40 -1.52 12.83 13.51
N GLY A 41 -2.64 13.39 13.97
CA GLY A 41 -2.81 13.86 15.36
C GLY A 41 -2.23 15.24 15.69
N ARG A 42 -1.61 15.94 14.72
CA ARG A 42 -0.98 17.26 14.90
C ARG A 42 -1.55 18.31 13.95
N VAL A 43 -1.81 19.50 14.49
CA VAL A 43 -2.11 20.72 13.72
C VAL A 43 -0.89 21.64 13.82
N THR A 44 -0.45 22.19 12.69
CA THR A 44 0.66 23.15 12.61
C THR A 44 0.16 24.43 11.95
N TYR A 45 0.67 25.57 12.44
CA TYR A 45 0.48 26.90 11.90
C TYR A 45 1.83 27.60 11.85
N THR A 46 2.01 28.45 10.84
CA THR A 46 3.15 29.33 10.70
C THR A 46 2.67 30.70 10.23
N GLU A 47 3.24 31.77 10.77
CA GLU A 47 2.92 33.15 10.35
C GLU A 47 3.51 33.45 8.98
N GLY A 48 4.77 33.04 8.79
CA GLY A 48 5.56 33.29 7.59
C GLY A 48 6.50 32.13 7.27
N LEU A 49 7.07 32.21 6.07
CA LEU A 49 8.09 31.30 5.60
C LEU A 49 9.15 32.16 4.88
N SER A 50 10.43 31.88 5.13
CA SER A 50 11.53 32.55 4.45
C SER A 50 11.49 32.36 2.93
N ASP A 51 12.13 33.26 2.19
CA ASP A 51 12.17 33.23 0.71
C ASP A 51 12.71 31.90 0.15
N ASP A 52 13.68 31.29 0.84
CA ASP A 52 14.27 30.01 0.49
C ASP A 52 13.43 28.80 0.94
N LYS A 53 12.32 29.04 1.65
CA LYS A 53 11.39 28.03 2.19
C LYS A 53 11.99 27.08 3.21
N ARG A 54 13.09 27.46 3.87
CA ARG A 54 13.79 26.60 4.84
C ARG A 54 13.56 26.98 6.31
N ARG A 55 13.05 28.18 6.57
CA ARG A 55 12.78 28.70 7.92
C ARG A 55 11.32 29.14 8.04
N LEU A 56 10.64 28.58 9.02
CA LEU A 56 9.33 29.02 9.48
C LEU A 56 9.47 30.19 10.45
N GLU A 57 8.55 31.14 10.36
CA GLU A 57 8.41 32.28 11.26
C GLU A 57 7.09 32.15 12.01
N GLY A 58 7.13 32.33 13.33
CA GLY A 58 5.97 32.24 14.22
C GLY A 58 5.29 30.88 14.13
N VAL A 59 5.82 29.88 14.84
CA VAL A 59 5.36 28.50 14.74
C VAL A 59 4.42 28.16 15.90
N PHE A 60 3.27 27.60 15.56
CA PHE A 60 2.34 27.02 16.54
C PHE A 60 2.03 25.57 16.17
N ILE A 61 2.16 24.67 17.14
CA ILE A 61 1.88 23.24 16.99
C ILE A 61 0.95 22.78 18.11
N ALA A 62 -0.14 22.11 17.76
CA ALA A 62 -1.01 21.43 18.70
C ALA A 62 -1.06 19.93 18.41
N GLU A 63 -0.78 19.11 19.41
CA GLU A 63 -0.86 17.66 19.36
C GLU A 63 -1.84 17.14 20.41
N TYR A 64 -2.80 16.32 19.98
CA TYR A 64 -3.77 15.70 20.88
C TYR A 64 -3.27 14.32 21.30
N GLY A 65 -3.35 14.03 22.60
CA GLY A 65 -3.06 12.69 23.13
C GLY A 65 -4.00 11.65 22.52
N ARG A 66 -3.53 10.40 22.42
CA ARG A 66 -4.28 9.28 21.78
C ARG A 66 -5.67 9.06 22.38
N ASP A 67 -5.86 9.41 23.65
CA ASP A 67 -7.11 9.21 24.38
C ASP A 67 -8.00 10.48 24.38
N GLY A 68 -7.59 11.54 23.67
CA GLY A 68 -8.32 12.81 23.53
C GLY A 68 -8.34 13.68 24.79
N THR A 69 -7.71 13.25 25.88
CA THR A 69 -7.77 13.90 27.20
C THR A 69 -6.68 14.93 27.47
N GLY A 70 -5.55 14.85 26.76
CA GLY A 70 -4.42 15.77 26.89
C GLY A 70 -4.10 16.51 25.59
N VAL A 71 -3.66 17.76 25.71
CA VAL A 71 -3.14 18.57 24.60
C VAL A 71 -1.71 19.01 24.91
N SER A 72 -0.83 18.87 23.92
CA SER A 72 0.50 19.47 23.92
C SER A 72 0.49 20.62 22.93
N ILE A 73 0.68 21.84 23.41
CA ILE A 73 0.81 23.05 22.59
C ILE A 73 2.28 23.46 22.59
N ILE A 74 2.82 23.81 21.43
CA ILE A 74 4.17 24.34 21.30
C ILE A 74 4.07 25.63 20.51
N ALA A 75 4.63 26.71 21.06
CA ALA A 75 4.78 27.98 20.38
C ALA A 75 6.28 28.35 20.35
N ALA A 76 6.77 28.81 19.21
CA ALA A 76 8.16 29.18 19.03
C ALA A 76 8.29 30.31 18.00
N ASP A 77 9.33 31.14 18.17
CA ASP A 77 9.57 32.27 17.27
C ASP A 77 9.91 31.81 15.84
N SER A 78 10.61 30.68 15.72
CA SER A 78 10.98 30.14 14.42
C SER A 78 11.19 28.64 14.42
N GLY A 79 11.18 28.05 13.23
CA GLY A 79 11.43 26.63 13.02
C GLY A 79 12.30 26.38 11.81
N SER A 80 13.23 25.44 11.90
CA SER A 80 14.07 25.02 10.78
C SER A 80 14.11 23.50 10.66
N GLN A 81 14.44 23.01 9.46
CA GLN A 81 14.61 21.58 9.24
C GLN A 81 16.05 21.14 9.47
N LEU A 82 16.22 20.06 10.22
CA LEU A 82 17.46 19.30 10.29
C LEU A 82 17.25 17.91 9.69
N ILE A 83 18.15 17.50 8.79
CA ILE A 83 18.22 16.12 8.29
C ILE A 83 19.48 15.51 8.91
N ASP A 84 19.29 14.44 9.66
CA ASP A 84 20.39 13.64 10.16
C ASP A 84 21.02 12.89 8.98
N GLU A 85 22.30 13.16 8.69
CA GLU A 85 23.01 12.56 7.55
C GLU A 85 23.29 11.07 7.73
N GLU A 86 23.38 10.58 8.98
CA GLU A 86 23.67 9.20 9.29
C GLU A 86 22.40 8.35 9.24
N THR A 87 21.31 8.85 9.81
CA THR A 87 20.04 8.10 9.90
C THR A 87 19.03 8.45 8.82
N GLY A 88 19.22 9.54 8.08
CA GLY A 88 18.24 10.11 7.15
C GLY A 88 16.99 10.66 7.85
N SER A 89 16.96 10.68 9.19
CA SER A 89 15.81 11.15 9.97
C SER A 89 15.64 12.66 9.81
N ARG A 90 14.39 13.11 9.70
CA ARG A 90 14.05 14.53 9.59
C ARG A 90 13.52 15.06 10.92
N PHE A 91 14.01 16.22 11.33
CA PHE A 91 13.61 16.92 12.54
C PHE A 91 13.19 18.35 12.21
N LEU A 92 12.17 18.84 12.91
CA LEU A 92 11.82 20.25 13.01
C LEU A 92 12.45 20.78 14.29
N ILE A 93 13.43 21.66 14.16
CA ILE A 93 14.07 22.35 15.27
C ILE A 93 13.34 23.68 15.46
N LEU A 94 12.69 23.84 16.61
CA LEU A 94 12.04 25.07 17.01
C LEU A 94 12.99 25.87 17.90
N GLU A 95 13.10 27.16 17.65
CA GLU A 95 13.99 28.06 18.40
C GLU A 95 13.17 29.07 19.20
N ASN A 96 13.60 29.32 20.43
CA ASN A 96 13.03 30.30 21.37
C ASN A 96 11.51 30.13 21.53
N GLY A 97 11.12 29.18 22.38
CA GLY A 97 9.71 28.86 22.53
C GLY A 97 9.38 28.20 23.85
N ALA A 98 8.11 27.83 23.97
CA ALA A 98 7.59 27.15 25.13
C ALA A 98 6.65 26.01 24.70
N ARG A 99 6.73 24.92 25.45
CA ARG A 99 5.82 23.78 25.35
C ARG A 99 4.91 23.75 26.57
N PHE A 100 3.62 23.60 26.31
CA PHE A 100 2.55 23.53 27.29
C PHE A 100 1.87 22.17 27.18
N ASP A 101 2.06 21.30 28.18
CA ASP A 101 1.40 20.01 28.27
C ASP A 101 0.32 20.05 29.37
N GLY A 102 -0.91 19.67 29.04
CA GLY A 102 -2.00 19.63 30.03
C GLY A 102 -3.35 19.25 29.45
N ALA A 103 -4.38 19.26 30.28
CA ALA A 103 -5.76 19.03 29.87
C ALA A 103 -6.55 20.36 29.89
N PRO A 104 -7.24 20.73 28.79
CA PRO A 104 -8.07 21.94 28.78
C PRO A 104 -9.08 21.97 29.92
N GLY A 105 -9.15 23.09 30.64
CA GLY A 105 -10.04 23.26 31.80
C GLY A 105 -9.49 22.70 33.12
N LYS A 106 -8.28 22.14 33.14
CA LYS A 106 -7.54 21.82 34.36
C LYS A 106 -6.42 22.84 34.59
N LEU A 107 -5.93 22.93 35.82
CA LEU A 107 -4.87 23.87 36.21
C LEU A 107 -3.48 23.22 36.22
N ASP A 108 -3.39 21.92 36.00
CA ASP A 108 -2.17 21.11 36.08
C ASP A 108 -1.36 21.13 34.78
N TYR A 109 -1.08 22.32 34.26
CA TYR A 109 -0.23 22.49 33.08
C TYR A 109 1.26 22.39 33.45
N LYS A 110 2.00 21.62 32.65
CA LYS A 110 3.46 21.62 32.65
C LYS A 110 3.95 22.55 31.54
N VAL A 111 4.70 23.58 31.93
CA VAL A 111 5.33 24.52 31.00
C VAL A 111 6.83 24.22 30.93
N THR A 112 7.35 24.13 29.71
CA THR A 112 8.79 23.93 29.45
C THR A 112 9.24 24.97 28.43
N ASP A 113 9.97 25.98 28.89
CA ASP A 113 10.68 26.92 28.04
C ASP A 113 11.93 26.25 27.44
N PHE A 114 12.25 26.59 26.19
CA PHE A 114 13.40 26.04 25.48
C PHE A 114 14.04 27.08 24.57
N GLU A 115 15.37 27.02 24.48
CA GLU A 115 16.12 27.72 23.44
C GLU A 115 16.03 26.95 22.11
N ALA A 116 16.11 25.62 22.17
CA ALA A 116 15.96 24.75 21.01
C ALA A 116 15.15 23.50 21.37
N TYR A 117 14.19 23.14 20.52
CA TYR A 117 13.35 21.97 20.70
C TYR A 117 13.18 21.18 19.40
N GLY A 118 13.67 19.95 19.39
CA GLY A 118 13.63 19.06 18.22
C GLY A 118 12.41 18.15 18.20
N LEU A 119 11.55 18.32 17.21
CA LEU A 119 10.45 17.41 16.90
C LEU A 119 10.85 16.47 15.76
N LYS A 120 10.88 15.17 16.01
CA LYS A 120 11.05 14.20 14.93
C LYS A 120 9.83 14.24 14.00
N ILE A 121 10.06 14.54 12.73
CA ILE A 121 9.04 14.47 11.69
C ILE A 121 8.90 12.99 11.35
N ARG A 122 7.75 12.40 11.67
CA ARG A 122 7.43 11.05 11.23
C ARG A 122 7.12 11.16 9.75
N SER A 123 8.05 10.78 8.88
CA SER A 123 7.68 10.55 7.48
C SER A 123 6.48 9.61 7.51
N GLY A 124 5.34 10.07 6.97
CA GLY A 124 4.09 9.33 7.02
C GLY A 124 4.39 7.88 6.66
N ASN A 125 4.02 6.95 7.55
CA ASN A 125 4.35 5.53 7.43
C ASN A 125 3.64 4.85 6.25
N SER A 126 3.08 5.62 5.31
CA SER A 126 2.99 5.24 3.91
C SER A 126 4.41 5.10 3.37
N ARG A 127 5.08 4.01 3.77
CA ARG A 127 6.01 3.31 2.90
C ARG A 127 5.26 3.19 1.58
N ASN A 128 5.56 4.07 0.62
CA ASN A 128 4.75 4.24 -0.57
C ASN A 128 4.69 2.86 -1.23
N VAL A 129 3.50 2.28 -1.31
CA VAL A 129 3.31 0.94 -1.90
C VAL A 129 3.84 0.95 -3.34
N GLU A 130 3.80 2.11 -4.03
CA GLU A 130 4.43 2.32 -5.34
C GLU A 130 5.97 2.32 -5.32
N LEU A 131 6.63 2.75 -4.24
CA LEU A 131 8.09 2.69 -4.12
C LEU A 131 8.59 1.27 -3.79
N ASP A 132 7.82 0.49 -3.02
CA ASP A 132 8.14 -0.91 -2.71
C ASP A 132 8.09 -1.82 -3.96
N GLU A 133 7.29 -1.47 -4.98
CA GLU A 133 7.25 -2.24 -6.24
C GLU A 133 8.54 -2.11 -7.08
N GLY A 134 9.42 -1.15 -6.76
CA GLY A 134 10.74 -0.97 -7.38
C GLY A 134 11.82 -1.94 -6.88
N ILE A 135 11.61 -2.63 -5.76
CA ILE A 135 12.61 -3.54 -5.17
C ILE A 135 12.97 -4.64 -6.18
N THR A 136 14.27 -4.93 -6.38
CA THR A 136 14.67 -5.95 -7.35
C THR A 136 14.22 -7.35 -6.90
N THR A 137 13.92 -8.23 -7.84
CA THR A 137 13.48 -9.61 -7.52
C THR A 137 14.54 -10.37 -6.69
N GLY A 138 15.83 -10.10 -6.92
CA GLY A 138 16.91 -10.70 -6.14
C GLY A 138 17.00 -10.20 -4.69
N GLN A 139 16.57 -8.96 -4.41
CA GLN A 139 16.45 -8.45 -3.04
C GLN A 139 15.25 -9.08 -2.33
N LEU A 140 14.09 -9.17 -3.01
CA LEU A 140 12.89 -9.81 -2.45
C LEU A 140 13.12 -11.28 -2.06
N MET A 141 13.92 -12.02 -2.85
CA MET A 141 14.26 -13.41 -2.55
C MET A 141 15.08 -13.58 -1.25
N ARG A 142 15.82 -12.54 -0.84
CA ARG A 142 16.67 -12.54 0.37
C ARG A 142 16.01 -11.89 1.58
N SER A 143 14.84 -11.29 1.40
CA SER A 143 14.11 -10.63 2.48
C SER A 143 13.21 -11.64 3.21
N ASP A 144 13.08 -11.45 4.53
CA ASP A 144 12.16 -12.18 5.40
C ASP A 144 10.93 -11.33 5.78
N ASP A 145 10.80 -10.07 5.31
CA ASP A 145 9.60 -9.26 5.56
C ASP A 145 8.39 -9.88 4.83
N PRO A 146 7.27 -10.19 5.52
CA PRO A 146 6.07 -10.75 4.91
C PRO A 146 5.55 -9.95 3.70
N ARG A 147 5.74 -8.63 3.69
CA ARG A 147 5.36 -7.75 2.56
C ARG A 147 6.22 -8.01 1.34
N ASP A 148 7.52 -8.17 1.53
CA ASP A 148 8.45 -8.49 0.45
C ASP A 148 8.20 -9.89 -0.12
N ARG A 149 7.88 -10.86 0.76
CA ARG A 149 7.44 -12.19 0.33
C ARG A 149 6.14 -12.11 -0.47
N ALA A 150 5.15 -11.33 -0.02
CA ALA A 150 3.90 -11.13 -0.74
C ALA A 150 4.13 -10.52 -2.14
N LEU A 151 5.02 -9.53 -2.27
CA LEU A 151 5.42 -8.94 -3.55
C LEU A 151 6.11 -9.95 -4.47
N LEU A 152 7.00 -10.78 -3.92
CA LEU A 152 7.66 -11.84 -4.67
C LEU A 152 6.64 -12.82 -5.26
N HIS A 153 5.72 -13.31 -4.43
CA HIS A 153 4.64 -14.19 -4.87
C HIS A 153 3.77 -13.52 -5.93
N TRP A 154 3.39 -12.26 -5.74
CA TRP A 154 2.63 -11.49 -6.72
C TRP A 154 3.31 -11.45 -8.10
N ARG A 155 4.63 -11.23 -8.15
CA ARG A 155 5.38 -11.20 -9.41
C ARG A 155 5.41 -12.54 -10.13
N PHE A 156 5.44 -13.65 -9.40
CA PHE A 156 5.33 -15.00 -9.96
C PHE A 156 3.90 -15.34 -10.38
N SER A 157 2.89 -14.85 -9.66
CA SER A 157 1.48 -15.04 -9.99
C SER A 157 1.13 -14.50 -11.39
N LEU A 158 1.74 -13.39 -11.81
CA LEU A 158 1.48 -12.75 -13.11
C LEU A 158 1.77 -13.70 -14.31
N PRO A 159 2.94 -14.34 -14.43
CA PRO A 159 3.17 -15.40 -15.40
C PRO A 159 2.18 -16.58 -15.29
N PHE A 160 1.82 -17.01 -14.08
CA PHE A 160 0.92 -18.15 -13.88
C PHE A 160 -0.53 -17.87 -14.30
N ILE A 161 -1.00 -16.62 -14.22
CA ILE A 161 -2.33 -16.22 -14.70
C ILE A 161 -2.50 -16.56 -16.19
N VAL A 162 -1.48 -16.32 -17.01
CA VAL A 162 -1.57 -16.44 -18.48
C VAL A 162 -2.06 -17.81 -18.95
N PRO A 163 -1.42 -18.94 -18.61
CA PRO A 163 -1.90 -20.26 -19.03
C PRO A 163 -3.27 -20.61 -18.46
N ILE A 164 -3.56 -20.22 -17.21
CA ILE A 164 -4.84 -20.52 -16.55
C ILE A 164 -6.00 -19.79 -17.24
N VAL A 165 -5.84 -18.49 -17.51
CA VAL A 165 -6.85 -17.69 -18.21
C VAL A 165 -7.01 -18.16 -19.65
N THR A 166 -5.91 -18.57 -20.31
CA THR A 166 -5.97 -19.13 -21.66
C THR A 166 -6.80 -20.42 -21.68
N LEU A 167 -6.61 -21.32 -20.72
CA LEU A 167 -7.42 -22.53 -20.57
C LEU A 167 -8.91 -22.20 -20.38
N LEU A 168 -9.23 -21.24 -19.49
CA LEU A 168 -10.60 -20.78 -19.26
C LEU A 168 -11.23 -20.17 -20.51
N ALA A 169 -10.47 -19.34 -21.25
CA ALA A 169 -10.93 -18.66 -22.45
C ALA A 169 -11.33 -19.63 -23.58
N VAL A 170 -10.66 -20.78 -23.72
CA VAL A 170 -11.01 -21.80 -24.73
C VAL A 170 -12.44 -22.31 -24.57
N ARG A 171 -12.94 -22.45 -23.34
CA ARG A 171 -14.32 -22.89 -23.09
C ARG A 171 -15.32 -21.76 -23.13
N LEU A 172 -14.97 -20.62 -22.54
CA LEU A 172 -15.83 -19.44 -22.51
C LEU A 172 -16.03 -18.84 -23.92
N SER A 173 -15.09 -19.01 -24.85
CA SER A 173 -15.20 -18.50 -26.22
C SER A 173 -16.20 -19.23 -27.12
N ARG A 174 -16.77 -20.36 -26.69
CA ARG A 174 -17.77 -21.10 -27.48
C ARG A 174 -19.10 -20.36 -27.50
N VAL A 175 -19.36 -19.65 -28.60
CA VAL A 175 -20.62 -18.94 -28.83
C VAL A 175 -21.57 -19.80 -29.68
N ASN A 176 -22.85 -19.82 -29.33
CA ASN A 176 -23.87 -20.33 -30.24
C ASN A 176 -24.08 -19.29 -31.36
N PRO A 177 -24.33 -19.70 -32.62
CA PRO A 177 -24.44 -18.78 -33.77
C PRO A 177 -25.51 -17.68 -33.64
N ARG A 178 -26.40 -17.79 -32.65
CA ARG A 178 -27.52 -16.86 -32.37
C ARG A 178 -27.21 -15.89 -31.22
N GLN A 179 -26.09 -16.06 -30.52
CA GLN A 179 -25.62 -15.16 -29.48
C GLN A 179 -24.55 -14.26 -30.09
N GLY A 180 -24.70 -12.94 -29.97
CA GLY A 180 -23.76 -11.98 -30.54
C GLY A 180 -22.32 -12.23 -30.06
N ARG A 181 -21.32 -11.89 -30.89
CA ARG A 181 -19.89 -12.15 -30.65
C ARG A 181 -19.38 -11.72 -29.26
N PHE A 182 -20.03 -10.73 -28.64
CA PHE A 182 -19.65 -10.16 -27.35
C PHE A 182 -20.34 -10.81 -26.13
N PHE A 183 -21.31 -11.70 -26.32
CA PHE A 183 -22.13 -12.25 -25.24
C PHE A 183 -21.29 -13.01 -24.19
N ASN A 184 -20.27 -13.74 -24.62
CA ASN A 184 -19.40 -14.48 -23.71
C ASN A 184 -18.22 -13.68 -23.15
N LEU A 185 -18.03 -12.42 -23.59
CA LEU A 185 -16.96 -11.58 -23.04
C LEU A 185 -17.27 -11.15 -21.62
N LEU A 186 -18.54 -10.85 -21.30
CA LEU A 186 -18.91 -10.41 -19.96
C LEU A 186 -18.66 -11.50 -18.90
N PRO A 187 -19.10 -12.77 -19.07
CA PRO A 187 -18.75 -13.85 -18.15
C PRO A 187 -17.23 -14.08 -18.04
N ALA A 188 -16.51 -14.06 -19.16
CA ALA A 188 -15.06 -14.26 -19.15
C ALA A 188 -14.33 -13.14 -18.41
N MET A 189 -14.75 -11.89 -18.61
CA MET A 189 -14.22 -10.73 -17.91
C MET A 189 -14.51 -10.82 -16.41
N LEU A 190 -15.71 -11.26 -16.02
CA LEU A 190 -16.07 -11.41 -14.61
C LEU A 190 -15.20 -12.48 -13.92
N VAL A 191 -14.95 -13.61 -14.58
CA VAL A 191 -14.01 -14.63 -14.08
C VAL A 191 -12.60 -14.05 -13.93
N TYR A 192 -12.13 -13.25 -14.89
CA TYR A 192 -10.82 -12.62 -14.80
C TYR A 192 -10.73 -11.58 -13.68
N VAL A 193 -11.74 -10.73 -13.53
CA VAL A 193 -11.82 -9.74 -12.43
C VAL A 193 -11.89 -10.43 -11.08
N ALA A 194 -12.66 -11.51 -10.95
CA ALA A 194 -12.71 -12.31 -9.74
C ALA A 194 -11.35 -12.94 -9.42
N TYR A 195 -10.63 -13.42 -10.44
CA TYR A 195 -9.30 -14.00 -10.26
C TYR A 195 -8.28 -12.98 -9.79
N LEU A 196 -8.20 -11.82 -10.45
CA LEU A 196 -7.32 -10.74 -10.03
C LEU A 196 -7.69 -10.22 -8.64
N GLY A 197 -8.98 -10.00 -8.38
CA GLY A 197 -9.45 -9.54 -7.06
C GLY A 197 -9.05 -10.51 -5.95
N LEU A 198 -9.20 -11.82 -6.17
CA LEU A 198 -8.82 -12.82 -5.18
C LEU A 198 -7.30 -12.90 -4.97
N LEU A 199 -6.50 -12.69 -6.02
CA LEU A 199 -5.04 -12.58 -5.89
C LEU A 199 -4.61 -11.32 -5.12
N ILE A 200 -5.30 -10.19 -5.31
CA ILE A 200 -5.04 -8.96 -4.54
C ILE A 200 -5.35 -9.19 -3.06
N VAL A 201 -6.51 -9.77 -2.75
CA VAL A 201 -6.87 -10.12 -1.37
C VAL A 201 -5.86 -11.09 -0.75
N ALA A 202 -5.39 -12.09 -1.52
CA ALA A 202 -4.36 -13.02 -1.06
C ALA A 202 -3.01 -12.32 -0.80
N ARG A 203 -2.62 -11.35 -1.66
CA ARG A 203 -1.44 -10.49 -1.48
C ARG A 203 -1.52 -9.70 -0.17
N ASP A 204 -2.64 -9.04 0.07
CA ASP A 204 -2.81 -8.23 1.27
C ASP A 204 -2.82 -9.11 2.53
N ALA A 205 -3.47 -10.28 2.47
CA ALA A 205 -3.47 -11.22 3.58
C ALA A 205 -2.07 -11.81 3.87
N MET A 206 -1.24 -12.03 2.86
CA MET A 206 0.17 -12.41 3.04
C MET A 206 1.00 -11.27 3.61
N ALA A 207 0.82 -10.05 3.11
CA ALA A 207 1.50 -8.85 3.57
C ALA A 207 1.19 -8.56 5.06
N ASP A 208 -0.04 -8.84 5.49
CA ASP A 208 -0.49 -8.77 6.89
C ASP A 208 -0.01 -9.94 7.76
N GLY A 209 0.68 -10.94 7.18
CA GLY A 209 1.13 -12.15 7.88
C GLY A 209 0.02 -13.13 8.26
N LYS A 210 -1.20 -12.98 7.72
CA LYS A 210 -2.36 -13.86 7.99
C LYS A 210 -2.28 -15.19 7.25
N VAL A 211 -1.56 -15.22 6.13
CA VAL A 211 -1.38 -16.43 5.29
C VAL A 211 0.08 -16.88 5.37
N PRO A 212 0.34 -18.16 5.70
CA PRO A 212 1.70 -18.71 5.66
C PRO A 212 2.29 -18.65 4.25
N GLU A 213 3.56 -18.34 4.16
CA GLU A 213 4.27 -18.22 2.89
C GLU A 213 4.20 -19.48 2.01
N TRP A 214 4.28 -20.67 2.62
CA TRP A 214 4.25 -21.95 1.90
C TRP A 214 2.91 -22.20 1.17
N ILE A 215 1.82 -21.62 1.65
CA ILE A 215 0.52 -21.59 0.95
C ILE A 215 0.54 -20.47 -0.09
N GLY A 216 1.01 -19.30 0.34
CA GLY A 216 1.17 -18.12 -0.48
C GLY A 216 -0.10 -17.77 -1.27
N MET A 217 0.07 -17.59 -2.58
CA MET A 217 -1.02 -17.35 -3.55
C MET A 217 -1.37 -18.58 -4.40
N LEU A 218 -0.68 -19.71 -4.18
CA LEU A 218 -0.82 -20.92 -5.02
C LEU A 218 -2.23 -21.50 -4.94
N TRP A 219 -2.89 -21.39 -3.79
CA TRP A 219 -4.27 -21.84 -3.61
C TRP A 219 -5.25 -21.12 -4.54
N VAL A 220 -5.04 -19.83 -4.83
CA VAL A 220 -5.88 -19.07 -5.78
C VAL A 220 -5.71 -19.65 -7.18
N HIS A 221 -4.46 -19.85 -7.61
CA HIS A 221 -4.15 -20.49 -8.89
C HIS A 221 -4.78 -21.89 -9.00
N ALA A 222 -4.69 -22.68 -7.92
CA ALA A 222 -5.26 -24.03 -7.88
C ALA A 222 -6.78 -24.02 -8.05
N ILE A 223 -7.50 -23.08 -7.43
CA ILE A 223 -8.96 -22.94 -7.58
C ILE A 223 -9.34 -22.65 -9.04
N PHE A 224 -8.70 -21.65 -9.66
CA PHE A 224 -9.04 -21.27 -11.05
C PHE A 224 -8.57 -22.31 -12.07
N LEU A 225 -7.44 -22.98 -11.83
CA LEU A 225 -6.99 -24.10 -12.64
C LEU A 225 -7.98 -25.27 -12.55
N ALA A 226 -8.40 -25.65 -11.34
CA ALA A 226 -9.39 -26.69 -11.12
C ALA A 226 -10.73 -26.35 -11.79
N PHE A 227 -11.18 -25.10 -11.68
CA PHE A 227 -12.38 -24.61 -12.35
C PHE A 227 -12.26 -24.69 -13.88
N GLY A 228 -11.13 -24.28 -14.45
CA GLY A 228 -10.87 -24.39 -15.89
C GLY A 228 -10.84 -25.84 -16.38
N LEU A 229 -10.18 -26.73 -15.65
CA LEU A 229 -10.14 -28.16 -15.94
C LEU A 229 -11.53 -28.80 -15.83
N TRP A 230 -12.30 -28.43 -14.81
CA TRP A 230 -13.68 -28.91 -14.65
C TRP A 230 -14.57 -28.45 -15.81
N LEU A 231 -14.45 -27.19 -16.26
CA LEU A 231 -15.18 -26.70 -17.42
C LEU A 231 -14.78 -27.43 -18.72
N GLN A 232 -13.52 -27.86 -18.82
CA GLN A 232 -12.99 -28.57 -19.98
C GLN A 232 -13.36 -30.06 -20.02
N PHE A 233 -13.28 -30.77 -18.89
CA PHE A 233 -13.40 -32.23 -18.84
C PHE A 233 -14.63 -32.73 -18.07
N GLY A 234 -15.23 -31.89 -17.22
CA GLY A 234 -16.37 -32.21 -16.37
C GLY A 234 -17.59 -32.76 -17.13
N PRO A 235 -18.05 -32.12 -18.23
CA PRO A 235 -19.21 -32.62 -18.98
C PRO A 235 -19.01 -34.03 -19.53
N ALA A 236 -17.81 -34.33 -20.06
CA ALA A 236 -17.48 -35.66 -20.59
C ALA A 236 -17.38 -36.70 -19.47
N TRP A 237 -16.82 -36.33 -18.31
CA TRP A 237 -16.72 -37.19 -17.14
C TRP A 237 -18.09 -37.54 -16.55
N LEU A 238 -18.98 -36.54 -16.41
CA LEU A 238 -20.35 -36.74 -15.91
C LEU A 238 -21.18 -37.63 -16.85
N HIS A 239 -21.05 -37.44 -18.17
CA HIS A 239 -21.72 -38.29 -19.15
C HIS A 239 -21.25 -39.75 -19.06
N LYS A 240 -19.93 -39.99 -19.00
CA LYS A 240 -19.39 -41.35 -18.86
C LYS A 240 -19.89 -42.04 -17.59
N LYS A 241 -19.90 -41.31 -16.47
CA LYS A 241 -20.36 -41.82 -15.17
C LYS A 241 -21.87 -42.14 -15.14
N LYS A 242 -22.67 -41.36 -15.87
CA LYS A 242 -24.12 -41.61 -16.05
C LYS A 242 -24.38 -42.88 -16.86
N VAL A 243 -23.71 -43.03 -18.01
CA VAL A 243 -23.83 -44.21 -18.87
C VAL A 243 -23.39 -45.50 -18.14
N THR A 244 -22.34 -45.45 -17.32
CA THR A 244 -21.94 -46.60 -16.50
C THR A 244 -22.92 -46.94 -15.38
N ARG A 245 -23.61 -45.96 -14.79
CA ARG A 245 -24.66 -46.21 -13.77
C ARG A 245 -25.91 -46.81 -14.38
N GLU A 246 -26.33 -46.34 -15.55
CA GLU A 246 -27.48 -46.89 -16.28
C GLU A 246 -27.17 -48.31 -16.80
N GLY A 247 -25.96 -48.56 -17.30
CA GLY A 247 -25.53 -49.91 -17.70
C GLY A 247 -25.44 -50.91 -16.53
N ALA A 248 -25.04 -50.47 -15.34
CA ALA A 248 -25.00 -51.32 -14.14
C ALA A 248 -26.37 -51.54 -13.48
N ALA A 249 -27.38 -50.72 -13.82
CA ALA A 249 -28.76 -50.90 -13.35
C ALA A 249 -29.59 -51.83 -14.26
N HIS A 250 -29.09 -52.13 -15.46
CA HIS A 250 -29.71 -53.00 -16.45
C HIS A 250 -28.98 -54.34 -16.67
N ALA A 251 -27.95 -54.62 -15.88
CA ALA A 251 -27.24 -55.91 -15.80
C ALA A 251 -27.58 -56.62 -14.50
#